data_AF-A0A926YQA7-F1
#
_entry.id   AF-A0A926YQA7-F1
#
_cell.length_a   1.000
_cell.length_b   1.000
_cell.length_c   1.000
_cell.angle_alpha   90.00
_cell.angle_beta   90.00
_cell.angle_gamma   90.00
#
_symmetry.space_group_name_H-M   'P 1'
#
loop_
_entity.id
_entity.type
_entity.pdbx_description
1 polymer ?
#
loop_
_entity_poly.entity_id
_entity_poly.type
_entity_poly.pdbx_seq_one_letter_code
_entity_poly.pdbx_strand_id
1 'polypeptide(L)' 'MEREVTDADGTTWTCVQAFSGLSQDEEHQDAAKVKGEDAYWVVCTPSGGAQSVRVKLPKDWEGLPDEKLLEAIEAAR' A
#
# COMPACT_ATOMS: atom_id res chain seq x y z
N MET A 1 2.40 -2.77 8.98
CA MET A 1 1.91 -4.01 8.33
C MET A 1 2.29 -3.94 6.87
N GLU A 2 2.92 -5.00 6.36
CA GLU A 2 3.50 -5.09 5.02
C GLU A 2 2.91 -6.29 4.27
N ARG A 3 2.76 -6.16 2.95
CA ARG A 3 2.32 -7.22 2.05
C ARG A 3 3.14 -7.16 0.77
N GLU A 4 3.50 -8.32 0.24
CA GLU A 4 4.20 -8.43 -1.03
C GLU A 4 3.26 -9.00 -2.09
N VAL A 5 3.26 -8.40 -3.28
CA VAL A 5 2.54 -8.91 -4.45
C VAL A 5 3.46 -8.88 -5.66
N THR A 6 3.40 -9.87 -6.53
CA THR A 6 4.22 -9.91 -7.75
C THR A 6 3.33 -9.66 -8.96
N ASP A 7 3.71 -8.66 -9.75
CA ASP A 7 3.04 -8.32 -11.00
C ASP A 7 3.35 -9.32 -12.13
N ALA A 8 2.54 -9.31 -13.19
CA ALA A 8 2.74 -10.13 -14.40
C ALA A 8 4.11 -9.89 -15.09
N ASP A 9 4.67 -8.68 -14.96
CA ASP A 9 6.03 -8.36 -15.44
C ASP A 9 7.15 -8.96 -14.56
N GLY A 10 6.80 -9.70 -13.49
CA GLY A 10 7.75 -10.27 -12.53
C GLY A 10 8.31 -9.25 -11.53
N THR A 11 7.71 -8.06 -11.45
CA THR A 11 8.07 -7.03 -10.46
C THR A 11 7.38 -7.34 -9.14
N THR A 12 8.16 -7.56 -8.08
CA THR A 12 7.61 -7.71 -6.72
C THR A 12 7.41 -6.34 -6.10
N TRP A 13 6.21 -6.07 -5.62
CA TRP A 13 5.81 -4.85 -4.95
C TRP A 13 5.62 -5.11 -3.47
N THR A 14 6.35 -4.38 -2.64
CA THR A 14 6.17 -4.37 -1.19
C THR A 14 5.26 -3.20 -0.83
N CYS A 15 4.02 -3.51 -0.47
CA CYS A 15 2.99 -2.57 -0.04
C CYS A 15 2.93 -2.46 1.47
N VAL A 16 3.10 -1.25 1.99
CA VAL A 16 3.15 -0.96 3.42
C VAL A 16 2.21 0.20 3.72
N GLN A 17 1.42 0.11 4.79
CA GLN A 17 0.59 1.25 5.21
C GLN A 17 1.49 2.47 5.45
N ALA A 18 1.16 3.60 4.84
CA ALA A 18 1.92 4.83 4.97
C ALA A 18 2.14 5.17 6.46
N PHE A 19 3.33 5.67 6.80
CA PHE A 19 3.73 6.01 8.17
C PHE A 19 3.85 4.85 9.17
N SER A 20 3.51 3.60 8.81
CA SER A 20 3.69 2.44 9.70
C SER A 20 5.14 2.00 9.92
N GLY A 21 6.09 2.55 9.14
CA GLY A 21 7.53 2.34 9.30
C GLY A 21 8.25 3.40 10.14
N LEU A 22 7.55 4.43 10.64
CA LEU A 22 8.17 5.54 11.38
C LEU A 22 8.09 5.41 12.91
N SER A 23 7.16 4.61 13.45
CA SER A 23 7.12 4.01 14.79
C SER A 23 5.73 3.36 14.98
N GLN A 24 5.63 2.29 15.78
CA GLN A 24 4.39 1.54 16.06
C GLN A 24 3.41 2.30 16.98
N ASP A 25 3.25 3.61 16.83
CA ASP A 25 2.31 4.40 17.64
C ASP A 25 0.96 4.54 16.93
N GLU A 26 -0.13 4.45 17.71
CA GLU A 26 -1.53 4.64 17.24
C GLU A 26 -1.72 5.97 16.48
N GLU A 27 -0.93 7.00 16.79
CA GLU A 27 -0.94 8.29 16.12
C GLU A 27 -0.58 8.21 14.63
N HIS A 28 0.31 7.28 14.25
CA HIS A 28 0.72 7.08 12.86
C HIS A 28 -0.32 6.30 12.05
N GLN A 29 -1.10 5.43 12.71
CA GLN A 29 -2.23 4.78 12.05
C GLN A 29 -3.32 5.79 11.70
N ASP A 30 -3.55 6.80 12.54
CA ASP A 30 -4.51 7.87 12.23
C ASP A 30 -4.02 8.80 11.12
N ALA A 31 -2.70 9.04 11.03
CA ALA A 31 -2.09 9.77 9.91
C ALA A 31 -2.16 9.01 8.57
N ALA A 32 -2.22 7.69 8.62
CA ALA A 32 -2.41 6.85 7.45
C ALA A 32 -3.87 6.82 6.96
N LYS A 33 -4.84 7.10 7.84
CA LYS A 33 -6.26 7.14 7.48
C LYS A 33 -6.55 8.32 6.57
N VAL A 34 -7.40 8.08 5.59
CA VAL A 34 -8.00 9.15 4.82
C VAL A 34 -9.10 9.77 5.67
N LYS A 35 -8.96 11.05 6.04
CA LYS A 35 -9.96 11.74 6.88
C LYS A 35 -11.36 11.64 6.26
N GLY A 36 -12.28 11.00 6.98
CA GLY A 36 -13.68 10.84 6.57
C GLY A 36 -13.97 9.59 5.75
N GLU A 37 -13.00 8.70 5.53
CA GLU A 37 -13.18 7.47 4.75
C GLU A 37 -12.57 6.26 5.47
N ASP A 38 -13.18 5.08 5.30
CA ASP A 38 -12.67 3.80 5.85
C ASP A 38 -11.56 3.24 4.94
N ALA A 39 -10.53 4.05 4.71
CA ALA A 39 -9.44 3.79 3.78
C ALA A 39 -8.10 4.25 4.37
N TYR A 40 -7.03 3.54 4.00
CA TYR A 40 -5.66 3.87 4.33
C TYR A 40 -4.87 4.24 3.09
N TRP A 41 -3.92 5.15 3.29
CA TRP A 41 -2.82 5.32 2.36
C TRP A 41 -1.84 4.17 2.51
N VAL A 42 -1.53 3.51 1.41
CA VAL A 42 -0.56 2.42 1.33
C VAL A 42 0.50 2.81 0.31
N VAL A 43 1.76 2.63 0.67
CA VAL A 43 2.91 2.88 -0.20
C VAL A 43 3.39 1.54 -0.73
N CYS A 44 3.38 1.37 -2.05
CA CYS A 44 3.86 0.17 -2.72
C CYS A 44 5.19 0.48 -3.41
N THR A 45 6.23 -0.26 -3.04
CA THR A 45 7.60 -0.07 -3.55
C THR A 45 8.01 -1.27 -4.38
N PRO A 46 8.46 -1.09 -5.63
CA PRO A 46 8.89 -2.20 -6.47
C PRO A 46 10.32 -2.65 -6.10
N SER A 47 10.59 -3.95 -6.20
CA SER A 47 11.86 -4.60 -5.83
C SER A 47 13.06 -4.19 -6.69
N GLY A 48 12.83 -3.46 -7.80
CA GLY A 48 13.86 -2.94 -8.69
C GLY A 48 14.35 -1.52 -8.39
N GLY A 49 13.91 -0.90 -7.29
CA GLY A 49 14.31 0.48 -6.95
C GLY A 49 13.66 1.55 -7.84
N ALA A 50 12.59 1.19 -8.56
CA ALA A 50 11.76 2.14 -9.27
C ALA A 50 10.89 2.96 -8.28
N GLN A 51 10.20 3.98 -8.80
CA GLN A 51 9.43 4.91 -7.99
C GLN A 51 8.34 4.20 -7.17
N SER A 52 8.35 4.40 -5.85
CA SER A 52 7.24 3.97 -4.98
C SER A 52 5.97 4.74 -5.33
N VAL A 53 4.84 4.03 -5.38
CA VAL A 53 3.53 4.65 -5.59
C VAL A 53 2.75 4.69 -4.28
N ARG A 54 1.91 5.72 -4.13
CA ARG A 54 1.03 5.86 -2.97
C ARG A 54 -0.41 5.64 -3.44
N VAL A 55 -0.99 4.53 -3.01
CA VAL A 55 -2.35 4.12 -3.36
C VAL A 55 -3.26 4.31 -2.16
N LYS A 56 -4.52 4.63 -2.44
CA LYS A 56 -5.57 4.66 -1.43
C LYS A 56 -6.33 3.35 -1.50
N LEU A 57 -6.29 2.58 -0.42
CA LEU A 57 -6.92 1.28 -0.34
C LEU A 57 -7.90 1.22 0.84
N PRO A 58 -8.95 0.39 0.78
CA PRO A 58 -9.88 0.22 1.89
C PRO A 58 -9.18 -0.30 3.16
N LYS A 59 -9.81 -0.15 4.32
CA LYS A 59 -9.27 -0.67 5.59
C LYS A 59 -8.89 -2.15 5.54
N ASP A 60 -9.64 -2.96 4.81
CA ASP A 60 -9.43 -4.40 4.64
C ASP A 60 -8.54 -4.74 3.43
N TRP A 61 -7.66 -3.83 3.00
CA TRP A 61 -6.80 -4.05 1.83
C TRP A 61 -5.89 -5.28 1.94
N GLU A 62 -5.59 -5.69 3.17
CA GLU A 62 -4.83 -6.90 3.49
C GLU A 62 -5.55 -8.18 3.03
N GLY A 63 -6.89 -8.14 2.94
CA GLY A 63 -7.72 -9.24 2.42
C GLY A 63 -8.03 -9.14 0.92
N LEU A 64 -7.61 -8.06 0.24
CA LEU A 64 -7.86 -7.92 -1.20
C LEU A 64 -7.10 -8.97 -2.01
N PRO A 65 -7.62 -9.44 -3.14
CA PRO A 65 -6.84 -10.26 -4.06
C PRO A 65 -5.69 -9.46 -4.66
N ASP A 66 -4.58 -10.13 -4.96
CA ASP A 66 -3.36 -9.50 -5.47
C ASP A 66 -3.64 -8.70 -6.76
N GLU A 67 -4.51 -9.22 -7.63
CA GLU A 67 -4.97 -8.54 -8.85
C GLU A 67 -5.55 -7.14 -8.57
N LYS A 68 -6.36 -7.00 -7.52
CA LYS A 68 -6.95 -5.70 -7.15
C LYS A 68 -5.91 -4.75 -6.57
N LEU A 69 -4.90 -5.29 -5.90
CA LEU A 69 -3.78 -4.51 -5.40
C LEU A 69 -2.93 -3.98 -6.55
N LEU A 70 -2.63 -4.83 -7.53
CA LEU A 70 -1.88 -4.50 -8.73
C LEU A 70 -2.63 -3.49 -9.60
N GLU A 71 -3.94 -3.65 -9.79
CA GLU A 71 -4.78 -2.64 -10.48
C GLU A 71 -4.67 -1.26 -9.81
N ALA A 72 -4.70 -1.20 -8.47
CA ALA A 72 -4.55 0.06 -7.74
C ALA A 72 -3.16 0.66 -7.89
N ILE A 73 -2.11 -0.17 -7.88
CA ILE A 73 -0.72 0.23 -8.11
C ILE A 73 -0.56 0.80 -9.52
N GLU A 74 -1.08 0.11 -10.53
CA GLU A 74 -1.00 0.53 -11.93
C GLU A 74 -1.74 1.84 -12.16
N ALA A 75 -2.92 2.01 -11.55
CA ALA A 75 -3.71 3.24 -11.63
C ALA A 75 -3.02 4.45 -10.97
N ALA A 76 -2.04 4.23 -10.09
CA ALA A 76 -1.31 5.28 -9.37
C ALA A 76 0.13 5.50 -9.88
N ARG A 77 0.56 4.76 -10.91
CA ARG A 77 1.90 4.88 -11.50
C ARG A 77 2.02 6.04 -12.50
#